data_AF-A0A9X9WYH1-F1
#
_entry.id   AF-A0A9X9WYH1-F1
#
_cell.length_a   1.000
_cell.length_b   1.000
_cell.length_c   1.000
_cell.angle_alpha   90.00
_cell.angle_beta   90.00
_cell.angle_gamma   90.00
#
_symmetry.space_group_name_H-M   'P 1'
#
loop_
_entity.id
_entity.type
_entity.pdbx_description
1 polymer ?
#
loop_
_entity_poly.entity_id
_entity_poly.type
_entity_poly.pdbx_seq_one_letter_code
_entity_poly.pdbx_strand_id
1 'polypeptide(L)'
;MNVASETISRLFVARAQEGIGREDWLGNAQITPGNAVLLRPPAGQGCLFNIRVVYVGGRTEDRPGVDLCAAPELRFEGSKAAPSSSR
;
A
#
# COMPACT_ATOMS: atom_id res chain seq x y z
N MET A 1 -1.78 -1.94 7.72
CA MET A 1 -2.69 -3.00 8.17
C MET A 1 -3.69 -3.36 7.07
N ASN A 2 -3.93 -4.66 6.88
CA ASN A 2 -5.05 -5.14 6.06
C ASN A 2 -6.30 -5.25 6.94
N VAL A 3 -7.31 -4.42 6.68
CA VAL A 3 -8.60 -4.46 7.39
C VAL A 3 -9.73 -4.99 6.50
N ALA A 4 -9.40 -5.36 5.26
CA ALA A 4 -10.30 -6.06 4.36
C ALA A 4 -10.49 -7.53 4.78
N SER A 5 -11.51 -8.17 4.23
CA SER A 5 -11.73 -9.63 4.35
C SER A 5 -10.79 -10.46 3.47
N GLU A 6 -10.24 -9.89 2.40
CA GLU A 6 -9.34 -10.61 1.49
C GLU A 6 -7.88 -10.42 1.87
N THR A 7 -7.07 -11.47 1.69
CA THR A 7 -5.62 -11.42 1.85
C THR A 7 -4.99 -10.54 0.76
N ILE A 8 -4.03 -9.69 1.14
CA ILE A 8 -3.16 -8.97 0.20
C ILE A 8 -2.02 -9.91 -0.19
N SER A 9 -1.86 -10.16 -1.49
CA SER A 9 -0.83 -11.04 -2.03
C SER A 9 0.32 -10.30 -2.69
N ARG A 10 0.13 -9.03 -3.10
CA ARG A 10 1.19 -8.22 -3.73
C ARG A 10 1.10 -6.77 -3.28
N LEU A 11 2.23 -6.10 -3.20
CA LEU A 11 2.35 -4.70 -2.84
C LEU A 11 3.31 -3.99 -3.77
N PHE A 12 2.87 -2.86 -4.33
CA PHE A 12 3.68 -2.02 -5.18
C PHE A 12 3.84 -0.65 -4.54
N VAL A 13 5.08 -0.20 -4.42
CA VAL A 13 5.44 1.11 -3.88
C VAL A 13 6.33 1.82 -4.89
N ALA A 14 6.00 3.07 -5.20
CA ALA A 14 6.82 3.95 -6.03
C ALA A 14 6.75 5.36 -5.49
N ARG A 15 7.77 6.19 -5.78
CA ARG A 15 7.68 7.61 -5.45
C ARG A 15 6.52 8.24 -6.23
N ALA A 16 5.86 9.24 -5.65
CA ALA A 16 4.65 9.85 -6.24
C ALA A 16 4.83 10.30 -7.72
N GLN A 17 6.03 10.77 -8.04
CA GLN A 17 6.53 11.29 -9.32
C GLN A 17 6.91 10.19 -10.33
N GLU A 18 7.00 8.94 -9.89
CA GLU A 18 7.35 7.77 -10.75
C GLU A 18 6.11 7.00 -11.22
N GLY A 19 4.92 7.37 -10.75
CA GLY A 19 3.67 6.67 -11.09
C GLY A 19 3.47 5.41 -10.25
N ILE A 20 3.07 4.30 -10.88
CA ILE A 20 2.76 3.03 -10.19
C ILE A 20 4.03 2.17 -10.09
N GLY A 21 4.28 1.62 -8.90
CA GLY A 21 5.39 0.69 -8.68
C GLY A 21 5.32 -0.56 -9.54
N ARG A 22 6.48 -1.04 -9.97
CA ARG A 22 6.62 -2.23 -10.83
C ARG A 22 7.10 -3.46 -10.06
N GLU A 23 7.83 -3.24 -8.97
CA GLU A 23 8.36 -4.30 -8.13
C GLU A 23 7.35 -4.67 -7.05
N ASP A 24 7.18 -5.97 -6.81
CA ASP A 24 6.39 -6.47 -5.70
C ASP A 24 7.24 -6.52 -4.43
N TRP A 25 6.92 -5.63 -3.50
CA TRP A 25 7.65 -5.45 -2.24
C TRP A 25 7.31 -6.53 -1.21
N LEU A 26 6.27 -7.35 -1.42
CA LEU A 26 5.98 -8.48 -0.54
C LEU A 26 6.77 -9.74 -0.91
N GLY A 27 7.15 -9.89 -2.18
CA GLY A 27 7.76 -11.13 -2.67
C GLY A 27 6.84 -12.34 -2.41
N ASN A 28 7.27 -13.24 -1.52
CA ASN A 28 6.48 -14.43 -1.14
C ASN A 28 5.59 -14.20 0.10
N ALA A 29 5.68 -13.04 0.75
CA ALA A 29 4.89 -12.72 1.93
C ALA A 29 3.44 -12.37 1.55
N GLN A 30 2.54 -12.51 2.52
CA GLN A 30 1.14 -12.12 2.38
C GLN A 30 0.69 -11.34 3.62
N ILE A 31 -0.27 -10.44 3.45
CA ILE A 31 -0.89 -9.71 4.56
C ILE A 31 -2.32 -10.22 4.70
N THR A 32 -2.53 -11.17 5.61
CA THR A 32 -3.86 -11.70 5.93
C THR A 32 -4.74 -10.63 6.62
N PRO A 33 -6.07 -10.78 6.61
CA PRO A 33 -6.96 -9.89 7.36
C PRO A 33 -6.52 -9.71 8.81
N GLY A 34 -6.57 -8.48 9.31
CA GLY A 34 -6.16 -8.12 10.66
C GLY A 34 -4.65 -8.02 10.87
N ASN A 35 -3.83 -8.33 9.86
CA ASN A 35 -2.37 -8.31 9.99
C ASN A 35 -1.75 -7.08 9.29
N ALA A 36 -0.48 -6.82 9.60
CA ALA A 36 0.31 -5.76 9.00
C ALA A 36 1.75 -6.23 8.79
N VAL A 37 2.44 -5.59 7.85
CA VAL A 37 3.89 -5.75 7.66
C VAL A 37 4.55 -4.38 7.80
N LEU A 38 5.75 -4.36 8.35
CA LEU A 38 6.58 -3.16 8.40
C LEU A 38 7.45 -3.12 7.16
N LEU A 39 7.38 -2.01 6.44
CA LEU A 39 8.20 -1.77 5.26
C LEU A 39 9.17 -0.64 5.58
N ARG A 40 10.40 -0.77 5.10
CA ARG A 40 11.42 0.26 5.22
C ARG A 40 11.83 0.71 3.83
N PRO A 41 11.35 1.87 3.36
CA PRO A 41 11.84 2.46 2.13
C PRO A 41 13.35 2.67 2.20
N PRO A 42 14.09 2.54 1.08
CA PRO A 42 15.49 2.92 1.04
C PRO A 42 15.68 4.38 1.48
N ALA A 43 16.78 4.66 2.18
CA ALA A 43 17.09 6.00 2.64
C ALA A 43 17.19 6.99 1.47
N GLY A 44 16.75 8.24 1.68
CA GLY A 44 16.88 9.33 0.71
C GLY A 44 15.79 9.40 -0.37
N GLN A 45 14.74 8.55 -0.31
CA GLN A 45 13.67 8.56 -1.32
C GLN A 45 12.56 9.60 -1.10
N GLY A 46 12.58 10.33 0.03
CA GLY A 46 11.50 11.23 0.44
C GLY A 46 10.33 10.47 1.10
N CYS A 47 9.20 11.15 1.28
CA CYS A 47 8.04 10.61 2.00
C CYS A 47 6.77 10.48 1.16
N LEU A 48 6.75 10.99 -0.07
CA LEU A 48 5.57 10.95 -0.95
C LEU A 48 5.62 9.75 -1.89
N PHE A 49 4.66 8.84 -1.73
CA PHE A 49 4.60 7.58 -2.47
C PHE A 49 3.22 7.31 -3.05
N ASN A 50 3.19 6.62 -4.19
CA ASN A 50 2.01 5.93 -4.69
C ASN A 50 2.11 4.47 -4.28
N ILE A 51 1.06 3.96 -3.63
CA ILE A 51 1.01 2.59 -3.12
C ILE A 51 -0.19 1.88 -3.74
N ARG A 52 0.03 0.65 -4.21
CA ARG A 52 -1.02 -0.24 -4.71
C ARG A 52 -0.91 -1.59 -4.01
N VAL A 53 -2.03 -2.10 -3.53
CA VAL A 53 -2.13 -3.48 -3.06
C VAL A 53 -2.93 -4.31 -4.04
N VAL A 54 -2.59 -5.59 -4.15
CA VAL A 54 -3.39 -6.59 -4.88
C VAL A 54 -3.84 -7.65 -3.92
N TYR A 55 -5.15 -7.84 -3.87
CA TYR A 55 -5.78 -8.90 -3.10
C TYR A 55 -5.73 -10.22 -3.86
N VAL A 56 -5.82 -11.32 -3.12
CA VAL A 56 -6.09 -12.64 -3.69
C VAL A 56 -7.36 -12.54 -4.56
N GLY A 57 -7.29 -13.07 -5.79
CA GLY A 57 -8.34 -12.90 -6.80
C GLY A 57 -8.14 -11.69 -7.74
N GLY A 58 -7.08 -10.89 -7.53
CA GLY A 58 -6.62 -9.89 -8.50
C GLY A 58 -7.23 -8.50 -8.35
N ARG A 59 -8.15 -8.29 -7.40
CA ARG A 59 -8.70 -6.97 -7.07
C ARG A 59 -7.58 -6.06 -6.56
N THR A 60 -7.59 -4.79 -6.95
CA THR A 60 -6.59 -3.81 -6.53
C THR A 60 -7.19 -2.67 -5.72
N GLU A 61 -6.37 -2.08 -4.87
CA GLU A 61 -6.69 -0.85 -4.14
C GLU A 61 -5.48 0.07 -4.14
N ASP A 62 -5.72 1.30 -4.60
CA ASP A 62 -4.69 2.31 -4.82
C ASP A 62 -4.76 3.40 -3.76
N ARG A 63 -3.58 3.88 -3.37
CA ARG A 63 -3.35 5.01 -2.47
C ARG A 63 -2.28 5.91 -3.09
N PRO A 64 -2.67 6.84 -3.97
CA PRO A 64 -1.74 7.79 -4.56
C PRO A 64 -1.38 8.91 -3.58
N GLY A 65 -0.17 9.47 -3.71
CA GLY A 65 0.24 10.67 -2.98
C GLY A 65 0.27 10.54 -1.45
N VAL A 66 0.53 9.34 -0.94
CA VAL A 66 0.65 9.09 0.50
C VAL A 66 1.91 9.75 1.03
N ASP A 67 1.75 10.57 2.08
CA ASP A 67 2.86 11.08 2.86
C ASP A 67 3.13 10.16 4.07
N LEU A 68 4.15 9.31 3.95
CA LEU A 68 4.56 8.38 5.01
C LEU A 68 5.27 9.06 6.19
N CYS A 69 5.74 10.31 6.04
CA CYS A 69 6.24 11.09 7.17
C CYS A 69 5.08 11.53 8.08
N ALA A 70 3.94 11.89 7.49
CA ALA A 70 2.75 12.31 8.22
C ALA A 70 1.88 11.14 8.69
N ALA A 71 1.81 10.06 7.91
CA ALA A 71 1.01 8.87 8.19
C ALA A 71 1.86 7.59 8.03
N PRO A 72 2.56 7.16 9.10
CA PRO A 72 3.46 6.00 9.02
C PRO A 72 2.73 4.66 8.94
N GLU A 73 1.41 4.64 9.20
CA GLU A 73 0.57 3.46 9.05
C GLU A 73 -0.55 3.70 8.03
N LEU A 74 -0.73 2.74 7.12
CA LEU A 74 -1.82 2.73 6.15
C LEU A 74 -2.78 1.59 6.41
N ARG A 75 -4.07 1.85 6.23
CA ARG A 75 -5.14 0.86 6.36
C ARG A 75 -5.77 0.62 4.99
N PHE A 76 -5.87 -0.65 4.61
CA PHE A 76 -6.43 -1.11 3.34
C PHE A 76 -7.72 -1.86 3.60
N GLU A 77 -8.83 -1.36 3.07
CA GLU A 77 -10.19 -1.76 3.47
C GLU A 77 -10.85 -2.71 2.50
N GLY A 78 -10.25 -2.92 1.33
CA GLY A 78 -10.87 -3.66 0.25
C GLY A 78 -11.88 -2.83 -0.54
N SER A 79 -11.99 -1.53 -0.28
CA SER A 79 -12.85 -0.63 -1.02
C SER A 79 -12.16 -0.16 -2.30
N LYS A 80 -12.93 0.03 -3.37
CA LYS A 80 -12.44 0.60 -4.64
C LYS A 80 -11.87 1.98 -4.32
N ALA A 81 -10.57 2.17 -4.54
CA ALA A 81 -9.78 3.36 -4.19
C ALA A 81 -10.62 4.65 -4.06
N ALA A 82 -10.88 5.08 -2.83
CA ALA A 82 -11.35 6.43 -2.55
C ALA A 82 -10.16 7.23 -2.00
N PRO A 83 -9.99 8.50 -2.43
CA PRO A 83 -9.06 9.39 -1.75
C PRO A 83 -9.56 9.56 -0.31
N SER A 84 -8.75 9.13 0.66
CA SER A 84 -8.99 9.43 2.06
C SER A 84 -8.82 10.93 2.26
N SER A 85 -9.90 11.70 2.11
CA SER A 85 -10.02 13.00 2.77
C SER A 85 -10.30 12.75 4.23
N SER A 86 -9.28 13.01 5.05
CA SER A 86 -9.40 13.16 6.50
C SER A 86 -10.52 14.13 6.85
N ARG A 87 -11.31 13.81 7.88
CA ARG A 87 -12.18 14.77 8.55
C ARG A 87 -12.02 14.63 10.04
#